data_AF-A0A947AHE8-F1
#
_entry.id   AF-A0A947AHE8-F1
#
_cell.length_a   1.000
_cell.length_b   1.000
_cell.length_c   1.000
_cell.angle_alpha   90.00
_cell.angle_beta   90.00
_cell.angle_gamma   90.00
#
_symmetry.space_group_name_H-M   'P 1'
#
loop_
_entity.id
_entity.type
_entity.pdbx_description
1 polymer ?
#
loop_
_entity_poly.entity_id
_entity_poly.type
_entity_poly.pdbx_seq_one_letter_code
_entity_poly.pdbx_strand_id
1 'polypeptide(L)'
;MQFILKLFRALNSAQTPWQVTLAITLGMVVGLTPLSGIQTVVIFFLAFLLNIHLGLFLASSAFFAGIGYLFDPIFEQIGFALLTSK
;
A
#
# COMPACT_ATOMS: atom_id res chain seq x y z
N MET A 1 -15.52 -17.01 2.40
CA MET A 1 -14.94 -16.96 3.77
C MET A 1 -13.59 -17.67 3.92
N GLN A 2 -13.34 -18.80 3.24
CA GLN A 2 -12.05 -19.54 3.37
C GLN A 2 -10.83 -18.78 2.86
N PHE A 3 -10.99 -17.87 1.89
CA PHE A 3 -9.89 -17.11 1.30
C PHE A 3 -9.28 -16.11 2.29
N ILE A 4 -10.13 -15.43 3.06
CA ILE A 4 -9.72 -14.51 4.13
C ILE A 4 -8.97 -15.29 5.21
N LEU A 5 -9.49 -16.44 5.64
CA LEU A 5 -8.84 -17.28 6.65
C LEU A 5 -7.51 -17.86 6.18
N LYS A 6 -7.39 -18.24 4.91
CA LYS A 6 -6.12 -18.68 4.30
C LYS A 6 -5.13 -17.54 4.15
N LEU A 7 -5.61 -16.34 3.81
CA LEU A 7 -4.81 -15.12 3.82
C LEU A 7 -4.27 -14.90 5.24
N PHE A 8 -5.12 -14.84 6.26
CA PHE A 8 -4.70 -14.70 7.67
C PHE A 8 -3.76 -15.81 8.16
N ARG A 9 -3.92 -17.06 7.70
CA ARG A 9 -2.99 -18.15 8.05
C ARG A 9 -1.65 -18.04 7.33
N ALA A 10 -1.63 -17.66 6.06
CA ALA A 10 -0.40 -17.40 5.32
C ALA A 10 0.37 -16.20 5.92
N LEU A 11 -0.37 -15.14 6.29
CA LEU A 11 0.13 -13.97 6.99
C LEU A 11 0.81 -14.28 8.33
N ASN A 12 0.40 -15.37 8.98
CA ASN A 12 0.89 -15.78 10.30
C ASN A 12 1.88 -16.96 10.24
N SER A 13 2.23 -17.49 9.05
CA SER A 13 3.23 -18.54 8.98
C SER A 13 4.63 -17.92 9.05
N ALA A 14 5.20 -17.91 10.26
CA ALA A 14 6.60 -17.61 10.56
C ALA A 14 7.10 -16.20 10.18
N GLN A 15 6.36 -15.15 10.54
CA GLN A 15 6.80 -13.77 10.36
C GLN A 15 6.79 -13.03 11.69
N THR A 16 7.91 -12.38 12.00
CA THR A 16 8.03 -11.57 13.22
C THR A 16 7.07 -10.36 13.14
N PRO A 17 6.52 -9.86 14.26
CA PRO A 17 5.53 -8.78 14.24
C PRO A 17 5.97 -7.54 13.44
N TRP A 18 7.26 -7.20 13.49
CA TRP A 18 7.80 -6.05 12.75
C TRP A 18 7.74 -6.23 11.24
N GLN A 19 7.93 -7.45 10.71
CA GLN A 19 7.86 -7.73 9.27
C GLN A 19 6.45 -7.56 8.72
N VAL A 20 5.45 -7.93 9.52
CA VAL A 20 4.03 -7.76 9.20
C VAL A 20 3.70 -6.27 9.15
N THR A 21 4.07 -5.51 10.17
CA THR A 21 3.84 -4.06 10.20
C THR A 21 4.54 -3.36 9.03
N LEU A 22 5.81 -3.68 8.76
CA LEU A 22 6.56 -3.10 7.65
C LEU A 22 5.94 -3.43 6.29
N ALA A 23 5.43 -4.66 6.09
CA ALA A 23 4.73 -5.01 4.86
C ALA A 23 3.49 -4.15 4.63
N ILE A 24 2.68 -3.91 5.68
CA ILE A 24 1.48 -3.06 5.59
C ILE A 24 1.88 -1.61 5.32
N THR A 25 2.84 -1.08 6.06
CA THR A 25 3.26 0.33 5.93
C THR A 25 3.88 0.61 4.56
N LEU A 26 4.79 -0.25 4.07
CA LEU A 26 5.35 -0.10 2.72
C LEU A 26 4.28 -0.30 1.65
N GLY A 27 3.35 -1.24 1.87
CA GLY A 27 2.21 -1.45 0.98
C GLY A 27 1.33 -0.20 0.88
N MET A 28 1.04 0.45 2.00
CA MET A 28 0.30 1.72 2.04
C MET A 28 1.01 2.81 1.24
N VAL A 29 2.31 3.00 1.44
CA VAL A 29 3.08 4.03 0.72
C VAL A 29 3.02 3.77 -0.78
N VAL A 30 3.25 2.52 -1.22
CA VAL A 30 3.20 2.14 -2.64
C VAL A 30 1.78 2.23 -3.20
N GLY A 31 0.76 1.92 -2.42
CA GLY A 31 -0.64 2.00 -2.84
C GLY A 31 -1.13 3.44 -3.03
N LEU A 32 -0.66 4.39 -2.22
CA LEU A 32 -1.05 5.81 -2.30
C LEU A 32 -0.15 6.65 -3.21
N THR A 33 0.95 6.08 -3.71
CA THR A 33 1.87 6.79 -4.61
C THR A 33 1.81 6.24 -6.03
N PRO A 34 2.12 7.06 -7.06
CA PRO A 34 2.14 6.59 -8.44
C PRO A 34 3.13 5.43 -8.63
N LEU A 35 2.69 4.35 -9.28
CA LEU A 35 3.55 3.19 -9.60
C LEU A 35 4.73 3.53 -10.53
N SER A 36 4.61 4.60 -11.31
CA SER A 36 5.66 5.09 -12.22
C SER A 36 6.77 5.87 -11.52
N GLY A 37 6.62 6.19 -10.23
CA GLY A 37 7.61 6.94 -9.46
C GLY A 37 8.83 6.09 -9.15
N ILE A 38 10.03 6.70 -9.22
CA ILE A 38 11.29 6.04 -8.84
C ILE A 38 11.26 5.58 -7.37
N GLN A 39 10.53 6.31 -6.51
CA GLN A 39 10.30 5.94 -5.11
C GLN A 39 9.64 4.58 -4.98
N THR A 40 8.61 4.29 -5.80
CA THR A 40 7.89 3.03 -5.77
C THR A 40 8.78 1.85 -6.14
N VAL A 41 9.63 2.03 -7.16
CA VAL A 41 10.63 1.02 -7.56
C VAL A 41 11.63 0.74 -6.43
N VAL A 42 12.12 1.78 -5.76
CA VAL A 42 13.03 1.64 -4.61
C VAL A 42 12.36 0.90 -3.46
N ILE A 43 11.09 1.20 -3.17
CA ILE A 43 10.34 0.52 -2.11
C ILE A 43 10.10 -0.96 -2.45
N PHE A 44 9.77 -1.28 -3.71
CA PHE A 44 9.66 -2.67 -4.16
C PHE A 44 10.99 -3.41 -3.98
N PHE A 45 12.11 -2.80 -4.35
CA PHE A 45 13.43 -3.39 -4.14
C PHE A 45 13.70 -3.64 -2.65
N LEU A 46 13.36 -2.67 -1.78
CA LEU A 46 13.47 -2.80 -0.34
C LEU A 46 12.58 -3.93 0.21
N ALA A 47 11.35 -4.06 -0.30
CA ALA A 47 10.41 -5.11 0.10
C ALA A 47 10.97 -6.52 -0.18
N PHE A 48 11.68 -6.70 -1.30
CA PHE A 48 12.35 -7.97 -1.61
C PHE A 48 13.58 -8.23 -0.71
N LEU A 49 14.35 -7.18 -0.35
CA LEU A 49 15.53 -7.32 0.52
C LEU A 49 15.18 -7.61 1.98
N LEU A 50 14.11 -6.99 2.50
CA LEU A 50 13.75 -7.01 3.92
C LEU A 50 13.04 -8.30 4.37
N ASN A 51 12.90 -9.31 3.50
CA ASN A 51 12.24 -10.60 3.81
C ASN A 51 10.86 -10.42 4.47
N ILE A 52 10.09 -9.41 4.03
CA ILE A 52 8.75 -9.14 4.56
C ILE A 52 7.68 -10.01 3.89
N HIS A 53 6.49 -10.09 4.49
CA HIS A 53 5.39 -10.87 3.91
C HIS A 53 4.81 -10.20 2.64
N LEU A 54 5.32 -10.60 1.47
CA LEU A 54 4.95 -10.03 0.17
C LEU A 54 3.45 -10.07 -0.13
N GLY A 55 2.74 -11.13 0.27
CA GLY A 55 1.29 -11.20 0.09
C GLY A 55 0.52 -10.12 0.87
N LEU A 56 1.07 -9.66 1.99
CA LEU A 56 0.46 -8.61 2.82
C LEU A 56 0.78 -7.25 2.23
N PHE A 57 2.03 -7.05 1.81
CA PHE A 57 2.47 -5.87 1.09
C PHE A 57 1.61 -5.62 -0.16
N LEU A 58 1.40 -6.64 -1.00
CA LEU A 58 0.56 -6.53 -2.20
C LEU A 58 -0.91 -6.31 -1.85
N ALA A 59 -1.46 -7.02 -0.85
CA ALA A 59 -2.84 -6.83 -0.44
C ALA A 59 -3.10 -5.42 0.12
N SER A 60 -2.20 -4.92 0.98
CA SER A 60 -2.27 -3.56 1.51
C SER A 60 -2.09 -2.53 0.41
N SER A 61 -1.15 -2.72 -0.52
CA SER A 61 -0.96 -1.82 -1.66
C SER A 61 -2.21 -1.71 -2.53
N ALA A 62 -2.82 -2.84 -2.89
CA ALA A 62 -4.07 -2.84 -3.66
C ALA A 62 -5.22 -2.18 -2.89
N PHE A 63 -5.33 -2.45 -1.58
CA PHE A 63 -6.35 -1.85 -0.73
C PHE A 63 -6.21 -0.33 -0.65
N PHE A 64 -5.01 0.17 -0.40
CA PHE A 64 -4.75 1.61 -0.31
C PHE A 64 -4.81 2.31 -1.66
N ALA A 65 -4.44 1.66 -2.77
CA ALA A 65 -4.67 2.18 -4.11
C ALA A 65 -6.16 2.35 -4.40
N GLY A 66 -6.99 1.38 -3.97
CA GLY A 66 -8.45 1.51 -4.05
C GLY A 66 -8.99 2.68 -3.23
N ILE A 67 -8.43 2.92 -2.02
CA ILE A 67 -8.74 4.12 -1.24
C ILE A 67 -8.31 5.38 -1.99
N GLY A 68 -7.09 5.45 -2.53
CA GLY A 68 -6.61 6.59 -3.30
C GLY A 68 -7.56 6.97 -4.43
N TYR A 69 -7.97 5.99 -5.23
CA TYR A 69 -8.92 6.20 -6.34
C TYR A 69 -10.28 6.74 -5.88
N LEU A 70 -10.75 6.36 -4.68
CA LEU A 70 -12.00 6.88 -4.12
C LEU A 70 -11.87 8.34 -3.69
N PHE A 71 -10.70 8.75 -3.21
CA PHE A 71 -10.44 10.11 -2.71
C PHE A 71 -9.89 11.07 -3.78
N ASP A 72 -9.39 10.57 -4.92
CA ASP A 72 -8.90 11.37 -6.05
C ASP A 72 -9.82 12.54 -6.45
N PRO A 73 -11.14 12.36 -6.70
CA PRO A 73 -12.00 13.48 -7.11
C PRO A 73 -12.17 14.54 -6.01
N ILE A 74 -12.05 14.14 -4.75
CA ILE A 74 -12.12 15.08 -3.61
C ILE A 74 -10.84 15.91 -3.57
N PHE A 75 -9.68 15.28 -3.71
CA PHE A 75 -8.40 15.98 -3.74
C PHE A 75 -8.26 16.89 -4.96
N GLU A 76 -8.76 16.48 -6.12
CA GLU A 76 -8.79 17.32 -7.33
C GLU A 76 -9.66 18.57 -7.12
N GLN A 77 -10.87 18.42 -6.57
CA GLN A 77 -11.76 19.55 -6.30
C GLN A 77 -11.16 20.54 -5.29
N ILE A 78 -10.61 20.02 -4.19
CA ILE A 78 -9.97 20.86 -3.17
C ILE A 78 -8.76 21.58 -3.75
N GLY A 79 -7.92 20.87 -4.51
CA GLY A 79 -6.76 21.45 -5.18
C GLY A 79 -7.15 22.54 -6.17
N PHE A 80 -8.11 22.27 -7.05
CA PHE A 80 -8.61 23.25 -8.01
C PHE A 80 -9.21 24.49 -7.33
N ALA A 81 -10.00 24.29 -6.27
CA ALA A 81 -10.58 25.38 -5.49
C ALA A 81 -9.48 26.24 -4.85
N LEU A 82 -8.45 25.63 -4.24
CA LEU A 82 -7.33 26.36 -3.64
C LEU A 82 -6.50 27.13 -4.68
N LEU A 83 -6.25 26.55 -5.85
CA LEU A 83 -5.47 27.20 -6.91
C LEU A 83 -6.24 28.31 -7.64
N THR A 84 -7.57 28.17 -7.74
CA THR A 84 -8.43 29.12 -8.47
C THR A 84 -9.05 30.18 -7.56
N SER A 85 -9.03 29.97 -6.24
CA SER A 85 -9.43 30.96 -5.25
C SER A 85 -8.44 32.11 -5.23
N LYS A 86 -8.68 33.10 -6.10
CA LYS A 86 -8.18 34.47 -5.94
C LYS A 86 -8.88 35.17 -4.79
#